data_AF-A0A1X0UKM4-F1
#
_entry.id   AF-A0A1X0UKM4-F1
#
_cell.length_a   1.000
_cell.length_b   1.000
_cell.length_c   1.000
_cell.angle_alpha   90.00
_cell.angle_beta   90.00
_cell.angle_gamma   90.00
#
_symmetry.space_group_name_H-M   'P 1'
#
loop_
_entity.id
_entity.type
_entity.pdbx_description
1 polymer ?
#
loop_
_entity_poly.entity_id
_entity_poly.type
_entity_poly.pdbx_seq_one_letter_code
_entity_poly.pdbx_strand_id
1 'polypeptide(L)'
;MWLESTAPYRPDSSSLDEWRTKTLESELRFRDHRSAYPESRLSGEWWSTPVSGNTLTTTRTRNGIGALELLMEEDSDGGGEARVRPVHVRNSPRVYEISTPQEWANLVERYPLAVPESRRSDWFETTGKYRNWFIPDWAAVAEDYDPAHLGLHGYLTTLGIAISLSDNKRSTLLGGWDPDATFWLDPNVIEIDDEPTLWRHTDERWERT
;
A
#
# COMPACT_ATOMS: atom_id res chain seq x y z
N MET A 1 28.14 4.64 -8.30
CA MET A 1 28.56 4.31 -6.93
C MET A 1 27.48 4.84 -6.01
N TRP A 2 26.47 4.02 -5.75
CA TRP A 2 25.40 4.34 -4.80
C TRP A 2 25.83 3.79 -3.45
N LEU A 3 25.76 4.64 -2.42
CA LEU A 3 26.19 4.28 -1.08
C LEU A 3 25.27 3.19 -0.51
N GLU A 4 25.91 2.07 -0.21
CA GLU A 4 25.45 0.97 0.61
C GLU A 4 24.89 1.48 1.94
N SER A 5 23.57 1.52 2.10
CA SER A 5 23.05 1.12 3.41
C SER A 5 22.83 -0.38 3.35
N THR A 6 23.68 -1.14 4.03
CA THR A 6 23.43 -2.55 4.34
C THR A 6 22.44 -2.71 5.50
N ALA A 7 22.13 -1.63 6.22
CA ALA A 7 21.19 -1.67 7.33
C ALA A 7 19.77 -1.97 6.80
N PRO A 8 19.03 -2.91 7.41
CA PRO A 8 17.62 -3.05 7.12
C PRO A 8 16.92 -1.73 7.38
N TYR A 9 16.05 -1.33 6.45
CA TYR A 9 15.07 -0.31 6.75
C TYR A 9 14.15 -0.86 7.84
N ARG A 10 14.33 -0.35 9.06
CA ARG A 10 13.60 -0.72 10.28
C ARG A 10 12.88 0.52 10.76
N PRO A 11 11.65 0.79 10.29
CA PRO A 11 10.88 1.85 10.89
C PRO A 11 10.54 1.44 12.34
N ASP A 12 11.03 2.19 13.32
CA ASP A 12 10.72 1.95 14.74
C ASP A 12 9.22 2.17 15.04
N SER A 13 8.52 2.91 14.16
CA SER A 13 7.07 3.10 14.18
C SER A 13 6.55 3.51 12.81
N SER A 14 5.27 3.24 12.57
CA SER A 14 4.53 3.78 11.43
C SER A 14 4.01 5.18 11.79
N SER A 15 4.26 6.18 10.94
CA SER A 15 3.81 7.57 11.11
C SER A 15 2.37 7.77 10.62
N LEU A 16 1.43 6.91 11.04
CA LEU A 16 0.08 6.87 10.48
C LEU A 16 -0.76 8.11 10.83
N ASP A 17 -0.56 8.72 12.01
CA ASP A 17 -1.25 9.97 12.35
C ASP A 17 -0.75 11.16 11.52
N GLU A 18 0.54 11.20 11.22
CA GLU A 18 1.12 12.19 10.31
C GLU A 18 0.63 11.95 8.88
N TRP A 19 0.57 10.69 8.43
CA TRP A 19 -0.03 10.30 7.16
C TRP A 19 -1.49 10.76 7.04
N ARG A 20 -2.31 10.54 8.08
CA ARG A 20 -3.71 11.00 8.13
C ARG A 20 -3.79 12.52 8.00
N THR A 21 -2.97 13.23 8.77
CA THR A 21 -2.92 14.71 8.74
C THR A 21 -2.56 15.22 7.35
N LYS A 22 -1.48 14.69 6.75
CA LYS A 22 -1.06 15.07 5.39
C LYS A 22 -2.10 14.74 4.33
N THR A 23 -2.79 13.61 4.45
CA THR A 23 -3.88 13.24 3.54
C THR A 23 -5.02 14.27 3.60
N LEU A 24 -5.46 14.66 4.80
CA LEU A 24 -6.49 15.68 4.98
C LEU A 24 -6.05 17.07 4.48
N GLU A 25 -4.80 17.47 4.72
CA GLU A 25 -4.23 18.71 4.19
C GLU A 25 -4.14 18.69 2.66
N SER A 26 -3.77 17.55 2.07
CA SER A 26 -3.77 17.33 0.62
C SER A 26 -5.18 17.52 0.06
N GLU A 27 -6.19 16.89 0.67
CA GLU A 27 -7.60 17.05 0.26
C GLU A 27 -8.05 18.51 0.24
N LEU A 28 -7.75 19.27 1.30
CA LEU A 28 -8.09 20.70 1.37
C LEU A 28 -7.39 21.49 0.25
N ARG A 29 -6.09 21.24 0.03
CA ARG A 29 -5.31 21.89 -1.02
C ARG A 29 -5.86 21.60 -2.41
N PHE A 30 -6.20 20.34 -2.70
CA PHE A 30 -6.76 19.93 -3.99
C PHE A 30 -8.15 20.53 -4.22
N ARG A 31 -8.99 20.60 -3.19
CA ARG A 31 -10.30 21.27 -3.26
C ARG A 31 -10.16 22.75 -3.59
N ASP A 32 -9.30 23.45 -2.87
CA ASP A 32 -9.10 24.89 -3.01
C ASP A 32 -8.49 25.21 -4.38
N HIS A 33 -7.52 24.40 -4.82
CA HIS A 33 -6.94 24.51 -6.17
C HIS A 33 -7.99 24.28 -7.27
N ARG A 34 -8.83 23.23 -7.16
CA ARG A 34 -9.91 22.98 -8.13
C ARG A 34 -10.93 24.13 -8.18
N SER A 35 -11.22 24.73 -7.03
CA SER A 35 -12.15 25.88 -6.94
C SER A 35 -11.56 27.13 -7.60
N ALA A 36 -10.25 27.37 -7.42
CA ALA A 36 -9.55 28.51 -8.00
C ALA A 36 -9.23 28.33 -9.50
N TYR A 37 -8.96 27.10 -9.93
CA TYR A 37 -8.53 26.77 -11.30
C TYR A 37 -9.32 25.57 -11.88
N PRO A 38 -10.61 25.76 -12.24
CA PRO A 38 -11.47 24.64 -12.67
C PRO A 38 -11.00 23.90 -13.93
N GLU A 39 -10.29 24.59 -14.81
CA GLU A 39 -9.77 24.03 -16.07
C GLU A 39 -8.38 23.38 -15.93
N SER A 40 -7.81 23.40 -14.72
CA SER A 40 -6.47 22.86 -14.48
C SER A 40 -6.47 21.33 -14.54
N ARG A 41 -5.48 20.77 -15.25
CA ARG A 41 -5.25 19.32 -15.37
C ARG A 41 -4.22 18.82 -14.35
N LEU A 42 -4.33 19.30 -13.11
CA LEU A 42 -3.43 18.86 -12.04
C LEU A 42 -3.62 17.35 -11.80
N SER A 43 -2.51 16.59 -11.84
CA SER A 43 -2.48 15.18 -11.45
C SER A 43 -2.81 15.04 -9.97
N GLY A 44 -3.38 13.90 -9.59
CA GLY A 44 -3.73 13.56 -8.22
C GLY A 44 -2.69 12.68 -7.52
N GLU A 45 -3.18 11.94 -6.53
CA GLU A 45 -2.47 10.84 -5.88
C GLU A 45 -3.12 9.51 -6.27
N TRP A 46 -2.29 8.53 -6.65
CA TRP A 46 -2.74 7.17 -6.98
C TRP A 46 -3.06 6.33 -5.74
N TRP A 47 -2.24 6.46 -4.69
CA TRP A 47 -2.21 5.51 -3.58
C TRP A 47 -3.45 5.56 -2.67
N SER A 48 -3.93 4.36 -2.34
CA SER A 48 -4.91 4.09 -1.27
C SER A 48 -4.27 3.48 -0.01
N THR A 49 -2.98 3.18 -0.08
CA THR A 49 -2.17 2.51 0.94
C THR A 49 -1.46 3.49 1.88
N PRO A 50 -0.94 3.04 3.04
CA PRO A 50 -0.22 3.89 3.97
C PRO A 50 1.28 4.02 3.65
N VAL A 51 1.67 3.91 2.37
CA VAL A 51 3.08 3.83 1.95
C VAL A 51 3.89 5.07 2.35
N SER A 52 3.28 6.27 2.30
CA SER A 52 3.94 7.52 2.74
C SER A 52 3.95 7.72 4.26
N GLY A 53 3.34 6.78 5.01
CA GLY A 53 3.32 6.75 6.47
C GLY A 53 4.48 5.98 7.09
N ASN A 54 5.59 5.75 6.36
CA ASN A 54 6.77 5.03 6.87
C ASN A 54 6.46 3.57 7.29
N THR A 55 5.33 3.02 6.80
CA THR A 55 4.83 1.69 7.14
C THR A 55 5.70 0.62 6.52
N LEU A 56 6.12 -0.37 7.31
CA LEU A 56 6.91 -1.49 6.78
C LEU A 56 6.06 -2.38 5.91
N THR A 57 6.57 -2.72 4.73
CA THR A 57 5.95 -3.67 3.81
C THR A 57 6.76 -4.96 3.74
N THR A 58 6.08 -6.09 3.69
CA THR A 58 6.70 -7.40 3.45
C THR A 58 5.83 -8.22 2.51
N THR A 59 6.40 -9.24 1.91
CA THR A 59 5.66 -10.24 1.10
C THR A 59 5.87 -11.65 1.66
N ARG A 60 5.05 -12.61 1.25
CA ARG A 60 5.26 -14.00 1.65
C ARG A 60 6.49 -14.60 1.01
N THR A 61 7.12 -15.52 1.73
CA THR A 61 8.17 -16.35 1.18
C THR A 61 7.62 -17.44 0.27
N ARG A 62 8.33 -17.69 -0.83
CA ARG A 62 8.04 -18.81 -1.74
C ARG A 62 9.31 -19.63 -1.99
N ASN A 63 9.15 -20.96 -1.92
CA ASN A 63 10.24 -21.90 -2.19
C ASN A 63 10.91 -21.59 -3.54
N GLY A 64 12.23 -21.39 -3.52
CA GLY A 64 13.05 -21.08 -4.68
C GLY A 64 13.16 -19.60 -5.05
N ILE A 65 12.34 -18.72 -4.45
CA ILE A 65 12.28 -17.28 -4.80
C ILE A 65 12.60 -16.40 -3.58
N GLY A 66 12.42 -16.91 -2.36
CA GLY A 66 12.74 -16.15 -1.13
C GLY A 66 11.64 -15.17 -0.74
N ALA A 67 11.34 -14.18 -1.58
CA ALA A 67 10.28 -13.19 -1.39
C ALA A 67 9.50 -13.00 -2.70
N LEU A 68 8.16 -13.05 -2.66
CA LEU A 68 7.35 -12.96 -3.88
C LEU A 68 7.51 -11.63 -4.63
N GLU A 69 7.76 -10.54 -3.91
CA GLU A 69 8.08 -9.20 -4.40
C GLU A 69 9.19 -9.21 -5.46
N LEU A 70 10.20 -10.08 -5.35
CA LEU A 70 11.23 -10.21 -6.39
C LEU A 70 10.62 -10.50 -7.77
N LEU A 71 9.52 -11.23 -7.85
CA LEU A 71 8.86 -11.57 -9.12
C LEU A 71 7.69 -10.64 -9.49
N MET A 72 7.18 -9.89 -8.52
CA MET A 72 5.83 -9.32 -8.57
C MET A 72 5.75 -7.83 -8.27
N GLU A 73 6.89 -7.17 -8.05
CA GLU A 73 6.99 -5.71 -7.92
C GLU A 73 6.35 -5.02 -9.14
N GLU A 74 5.35 -4.15 -8.91
CA GLU A 74 4.69 -3.41 -10.00
C GLU A 74 5.60 -2.32 -10.57
N ASP A 75 6.32 -1.61 -9.69
CA ASP A 75 7.10 -0.40 -10.01
C ASP A 75 8.58 -0.57 -9.63
N SER A 76 9.31 -1.39 -10.40
CA SER A 76 10.75 -1.60 -10.18
C SER A 76 11.58 -0.41 -10.66
N ASP A 77 12.59 -0.02 -9.88
CA ASP A 77 13.60 0.97 -10.29
C ASP A 77 14.63 0.40 -11.31
N GLY A 78 14.48 -0.89 -11.67
CA GLY A 78 15.36 -1.60 -12.59
C GLY A 78 16.64 -2.14 -11.96
N GLY A 79 16.73 -2.15 -10.63
CA GLY A 79 17.82 -2.75 -9.89
C GLY A 79 17.90 -4.27 -10.08
N GLY A 80 19.02 -4.78 -10.59
CA GLY A 80 19.26 -6.21 -10.75
C GLY A 80 19.78 -6.92 -9.50
N GLU A 81 19.74 -6.30 -8.32
CA GLU A 81 20.23 -6.87 -7.06
C GLU A 81 19.26 -6.56 -5.92
N ALA A 82 19.05 -7.52 -5.03
CA ALA A 82 18.13 -7.40 -3.91
C ALA A 82 18.69 -8.03 -2.62
N ARG A 83 18.22 -7.52 -1.48
CA ARG A 83 18.53 -8.06 -0.15
C ARG A 83 17.23 -8.49 0.50
N VAL A 84 17.06 -9.80 0.65
CA VAL A 84 15.86 -10.37 1.26
C VAL A 84 16.17 -10.72 2.71
N ARG A 85 15.37 -10.18 3.64
CA ARG A 85 15.46 -10.49 5.06
C ARG A 85 14.23 -11.26 5.51
N PRO A 86 14.40 -12.40 6.20
CA PRO A 86 13.30 -13.05 6.87
C PRO A 86 12.66 -12.11 7.89
N VAL A 87 11.33 -12.14 7.93
CA VAL A 87 10.52 -11.47 8.94
C VAL A 87 9.79 -12.53 9.73
N HIS A 88 9.97 -12.51 11.05
CA HIS A 88 9.32 -13.43 11.98
C HIS A 88 8.21 -12.69 12.70
N VAL A 89 7.02 -13.27 12.68
CA VAL A 89 5.87 -12.73 13.40
C VAL A 89 6.00 -13.10 14.88
N ARG A 90 6.02 -12.09 15.74
CA ARG A 90 5.89 -12.26 17.19
C ARG A 90 4.41 -12.42 17.54
N ASN A 91 4.12 -13.22 18.55
CA ASN A 91 2.77 -13.41 19.08
C ASN A 91 1.77 -13.88 17.99
N SER A 92 0.51 -13.46 18.10
CA SER A 92 -0.55 -13.75 17.13
C SER A 92 -1.19 -12.43 16.71
N PRO A 93 -0.69 -11.78 15.63
CA PRO A 93 -1.19 -10.48 15.22
C PRO A 93 -2.64 -10.57 14.75
N ARG A 94 -3.37 -9.48 14.95
CA ARG A 94 -4.72 -9.24 14.43
C ARG A 94 -4.57 -8.82 12.97
N VAL A 95 -4.58 -9.79 12.06
CA VAL A 95 -4.42 -9.54 10.62
C VAL A 95 -5.78 -9.17 9.99
N TYR A 96 -5.82 -8.09 9.22
CA TYR A 96 -6.91 -7.86 8.27
C TYR A 96 -6.54 -8.43 6.90
N GLU A 97 -7.22 -9.50 6.48
CA GLU A 97 -6.97 -10.15 5.19
C GLU A 97 -7.89 -9.59 4.11
N ILE A 98 -7.33 -9.19 2.97
CA ILE A 98 -8.06 -8.74 1.79
C ILE A 98 -7.84 -9.77 0.68
N SER A 99 -8.87 -10.55 0.39
CA SER A 99 -8.88 -11.56 -0.68
C SER A 99 -9.89 -11.26 -1.77
N THR A 100 -10.76 -10.26 -1.58
CA THR A 100 -11.85 -9.91 -2.49
C THR A 100 -12.15 -8.41 -2.49
N PRO A 101 -12.83 -7.89 -3.53
CA PRO A 101 -13.30 -6.51 -3.55
C PRO A 101 -14.24 -6.16 -2.40
N GLN A 102 -15.03 -7.14 -1.92
CA GLN A 102 -15.96 -6.93 -0.82
C GLN A 102 -15.23 -6.73 0.51
N GLU A 103 -14.17 -7.49 0.77
CA GLU A 103 -13.36 -7.32 2.00
C GLU A 103 -12.64 -5.96 2.00
N TRP A 104 -12.18 -5.50 0.83
CA TRP A 104 -11.67 -4.13 0.69
C TRP A 104 -12.75 -3.09 0.98
N ALA A 105 -13.93 -3.21 0.36
CA ALA A 105 -15.04 -2.29 0.62
C ALA A 105 -15.44 -2.26 2.10
N ASN A 106 -15.52 -3.42 2.75
CA ASN A 106 -15.84 -3.52 4.18
C ASN A 106 -14.82 -2.78 5.05
N LEU A 107 -13.52 -2.84 4.72
CA LEU A 107 -12.47 -2.12 5.43
C LEU A 107 -12.69 -0.62 5.34
N VAL A 108 -12.93 -0.12 4.12
CA VAL A 108 -13.18 1.31 3.86
C VAL A 108 -14.47 1.78 4.53
N GLU A 109 -15.50 0.94 4.58
CA GLU A 109 -16.75 1.27 5.27
C GLU A 109 -16.58 1.38 6.78
N ARG A 110 -15.74 0.51 7.37
CA ARG A 110 -15.48 0.52 8.81
C ARG A 110 -14.57 1.66 9.23
N TYR A 111 -13.59 2.02 8.40
CA TYR A 111 -12.62 3.09 8.67
C TYR A 111 -12.57 4.10 7.52
N PRO A 112 -13.63 4.89 7.27
CA PRO A 112 -13.71 5.74 6.09
C PRO A 112 -12.86 7.00 6.23
N LEU A 113 -11.92 7.22 5.29
CA LEU A 113 -11.27 8.50 5.07
C LEU A 113 -11.67 9.05 3.69
N ALA A 114 -12.30 10.22 3.66
CA ALA A 114 -12.75 10.85 2.43
C ALA A 114 -11.55 11.40 1.64
N VAL A 115 -11.43 11.00 0.37
CA VAL A 115 -10.40 11.50 -0.54
C VAL A 115 -10.93 11.92 -1.95
N PRO A 116 -12.09 12.59 -2.05
CA PRO A 116 -12.71 12.88 -3.34
C PRO A 116 -11.93 13.86 -4.22
N GLU A 117 -11.00 14.65 -3.66
CA GLU A 117 -10.32 15.72 -4.37
C GLU A 117 -8.91 15.34 -4.82
N SER A 118 -8.08 14.78 -3.93
CA SER A 118 -6.69 14.45 -4.29
C SER A 118 -6.58 13.22 -5.19
N ARG A 119 -7.51 12.25 -5.09
CA ARG A 119 -7.53 11.05 -5.95
C ARG A 119 -8.28 11.29 -7.27
N ARG A 120 -8.92 12.45 -7.39
CA ARG A 120 -9.94 12.73 -8.42
C ARG A 120 -9.43 12.52 -9.84
N SER A 121 -8.26 13.06 -10.17
CA SER A 121 -7.70 13.03 -11.53
C SER A 121 -7.17 11.63 -11.87
N ASP A 122 -6.24 11.11 -11.08
CA ASP A 122 -5.60 9.82 -11.35
C ASP A 122 -6.61 8.67 -11.40
N TRP A 123 -7.57 8.63 -10.46
CA TRP A 123 -8.59 7.58 -10.47
C TRP A 123 -9.63 7.79 -11.57
N PHE A 124 -9.82 9.00 -12.08
CA PHE A 124 -10.62 9.19 -13.29
C PHE A 124 -9.92 8.64 -14.52
N GLU A 125 -8.61 8.86 -14.67
CA GLU A 125 -7.85 8.30 -15.79
C GLU A 125 -7.91 6.76 -15.80
N THR A 126 -7.88 6.13 -14.62
CA THR A 126 -8.01 4.67 -14.50
C THR A 126 -9.45 4.16 -14.71
N THR A 127 -10.46 4.84 -14.14
CA THR A 127 -11.83 4.28 -14.04
C THR A 127 -12.85 4.92 -14.98
N GLY A 128 -12.51 6.04 -15.62
CA GLY A 128 -13.39 6.89 -16.42
C GLY A 128 -14.51 7.56 -15.62
N LYS A 129 -14.43 7.60 -14.28
CA LYS A 129 -15.54 8.01 -13.40
C LYS A 129 -15.09 9.00 -12.32
N TYR A 130 -15.85 10.07 -12.17
CA TYR A 130 -15.80 10.89 -10.96
C TYR A 130 -16.76 10.33 -9.92
N ARG A 131 -16.27 10.02 -8.73
CA ARG A 131 -17.04 9.50 -7.61
C ARG A 131 -16.69 10.23 -6.32
N ASN A 132 -17.49 10.00 -5.29
CA ASN A 132 -17.18 10.40 -3.93
C ASN A 132 -16.26 9.32 -3.32
N TRP A 133 -14.95 9.55 -3.40
CA TRP A 133 -13.92 8.55 -3.11
C TRP A 133 -13.56 8.46 -1.63
N PHE A 134 -13.34 7.23 -1.16
CA PHE A 134 -12.90 6.90 0.19
C PHE A 134 -11.80 5.83 0.15
N ILE A 135 -10.88 5.93 1.10
CA ILE A 135 -9.85 4.93 1.41
C ILE A 135 -9.93 4.57 2.89
N PRO A 136 -9.26 3.49 3.36
CA PRO A 136 -9.16 3.22 4.77
C PRO A 136 -8.39 4.33 5.48
N ASP A 137 -8.90 4.80 6.62
CA ASP A 137 -8.13 5.58 7.58
C ASP A 137 -7.14 4.63 8.27
N TRP A 138 -5.93 4.51 7.73
CA TRP A 138 -4.93 3.54 8.21
C TRP A 138 -4.53 3.75 9.68
N ALA A 139 -4.57 4.98 10.19
CA ALA A 139 -4.34 5.22 11.61
C ALA A 139 -5.47 4.64 12.48
N ALA A 140 -6.73 4.66 12.01
CA ALA A 140 -7.84 4.01 12.71
C ALA A 140 -7.83 2.49 12.53
N VAL A 141 -7.41 2.00 11.36
CA VAL A 141 -7.22 0.55 11.13
C VAL A 141 -6.19 -0.02 12.11
N ALA A 142 -5.11 0.72 12.39
CA ALA A 142 -4.04 0.31 13.30
C ALA A 142 -4.48 0.13 14.76
N GLU A 143 -5.62 0.71 15.17
CA GLU A 143 -6.18 0.49 16.51
C GLU A 143 -6.70 -0.95 16.67
N ASP A 144 -7.23 -1.52 15.58
CA ASP A 144 -7.90 -2.82 15.57
C ASP A 144 -7.06 -3.96 14.95
N TYR A 145 -6.11 -3.62 14.08
CA TYR A 145 -5.31 -4.58 13.31
C TYR A 145 -3.82 -4.23 13.34
N ASP A 146 -2.98 -5.26 13.37
CA ASP A 146 -1.53 -5.08 13.47
C ASP A 146 -0.88 -5.05 12.07
N PRO A 147 -1.28 -5.94 11.14
CA PRO A 147 -1.12 -5.68 9.72
C PRO A 147 -2.42 -5.75 8.91
N ALA A 148 -2.37 -5.19 7.71
CA ALA A 148 -3.30 -5.49 6.63
C ALA A 148 -2.53 -6.18 5.49
N HIS A 149 -3.07 -7.30 5.00
CA HIS A 149 -2.45 -8.10 3.95
C HIS A 149 -3.39 -8.26 2.76
N LEU A 150 -2.88 -8.00 1.56
CA LEU A 150 -3.57 -8.20 0.30
C LEU A 150 -3.10 -9.49 -0.33
N GLY A 151 -3.92 -10.54 -0.26
CA GLY A 151 -3.58 -11.81 -0.93
C GLY A 151 -3.56 -11.66 -2.46
N LEU A 152 -2.80 -12.52 -3.14
CA LEU A 152 -2.69 -12.52 -4.61
C LEU A 152 -4.06 -12.52 -5.34
N HIS A 153 -5.04 -13.27 -4.83
CA HIS A 153 -6.40 -13.26 -5.39
C HIS A 153 -7.10 -11.90 -5.20
N GLY A 154 -6.93 -11.27 -4.04
CA GLY A 154 -7.43 -9.93 -3.76
C GLY A 154 -6.83 -8.92 -4.72
N TYR A 155 -5.50 -8.96 -4.90
CA TYR A 155 -4.79 -8.14 -5.88
C TYR A 155 -5.42 -8.25 -7.28
N LEU A 156 -5.52 -9.47 -7.82
CA LEU A 156 -6.01 -9.72 -9.19
C LEU A 156 -7.48 -9.32 -9.40
N THR A 157 -8.27 -9.27 -8.33
CA THR A 157 -9.72 -9.01 -8.42
C THR A 157 -10.10 -7.59 -8.01
N THR A 158 -9.23 -6.86 -7.33
CA THR A 158 -9.57 -5.60 -6.63
C THR A 158 -8.78 -4.39 -7.11
N LEU A 159 -7.57 -4.56 -7.65
CA LEU A 159 -6.76 -3.41 -8.08
C LEU A 159 -7.42 -2.60 -9.19
N GLY A 160 -7.31 -1.27 -9.08
CA GLY A 160 -7.60 -0.33 -10.17
C GLY A 160 -9.07 -0.24 -10.60
N ILE A 161 -9.98 -0.98 -9.96
CA ILE A 161 -11.41 -0.93 -10.27
C ILE A 161 -12.17 -0.01 -9.30
N ALA A 162 -13.19 0.68 -9.83
CA ALA A 162 -14.11 1.46 -9.01
C ALA A 162 -15.10 0.53 -8.28
N ILE A 163 -15.03 0.48 -6.96
CA ILE A 163 -15.87 -0.35 -6.09
C ILE A 163 -16.88 0.56 -5.39
N SER A 164 -18.17 0.22 -5.47
CA SER A 164 -19.22 0.97 -4.76
C SER A 164 -19.33 0.47 -3.33
N LEU A 165 -19.47 1.39 -2.37
CA LEU A 165 -19.82 1.02 -1.00
C LEU A 165 -21.32 0.72 -0.91
N SER A 166 -21.77 0.11 0.19
CA SER A 166 -23.13 -0.39 0.41
C SER A 166 -24.24 0.66 0.24
N ASP A 167 -23.93 1.94 0.48
CA ASP A 167 -24.88 3.04 0.29
C ASP A 167 -25.03 3.53 -1.16
N ASN A 168 -24.25 3.00 -2.09
CA ASN A 168 -24.17 3.39 -3.50
C ASN A 168 -23.90 4.89 -3.75
N LYS A 169 -23.48 5.64 -2.72
CA LYS A 169 -23.14 7.07 -2.78
C LYS A 169 -21.64 7.28 -2.66
N ARG A 170 -20.96 6.40 -1.92
CA ARG A 170 -19.52 6.38 -1.74
C ARG A 170 -18.89 5.30 -2.63
N SER A 171 -17.65 5.51 -3.01
CA SER A 171 -16.88 4.54 -3.78
C SER A 171 -15.45 4.49 -3.27
N THR A 172 -14.75 3.40 -3.58
CA THR A 172 -13.34 3.21 -3.27
C THR A 172 -12.63 2.60 -4.46
N LEU A 173 -11.31 2.68 -4.45
CA LEU A 173 -10.41 2.01 -5.38
C LEU A 173 -9.19 1.57 -4.58
N LEU A 174 -8.72 0.35 -4.83
CA LEU A 174 -7.45 -0.13 -4.32
C LEU A 174 -6.37 0.20 -5.36
N GLY A 175 -5.45 1.08 -4.98
CA GLY A 175 -4.34 1.54 -5.82
C GLY A 175 -3.03 1.62 -5.02
N GLY A 176 -1.94 1.20 -5.66
CA GLY A 176 -0.57 1.27 -5.14
C GLY A 176 -0.30 0.23 -4.05
N TRP A 177 -0.68 -1.03 -4.29
CA TRP A 177 -0.46 -2.15 -3.38
C TRP A 177 0.04 -3.37 -4.17
N ASP A 178 1.28 -3.77 -3.89
CA ASP A 178 1.90 -4.91 -4.56
C ASP A 178 1.20 -6.25 -4.28
N PRO A 179 1.32 -7.24 -5.18
CA PRO A 179 0.74 -8.56 -5.00
C PRO A 179 1.27 -9.26 -3.73
N ASP A 180 0.35 -9.81 -2.92
CA ASP A 180 0.69 -10.58 -1.72
C ASP A 180 1.49 -9.78 -0.67
N ALA A 181 1.40 -8.45 -0.74
CA ALA A 181 2.09 -7.56 0.18
C ALA A 181 1.28 -7.31 1.46
N THR A 182 2.01 -7.21 2.57
CA THR A 182 1.52 -6.95 3.91
C THR A 182 2.06 -5.60 4.36
N PHE A 183 1.17 -4.67 4.73
CA PHE A 183 1.54 -3.46 5.45
C PHE A 183 1.45 -3.72 6.95
N TRP A 184 2.58 -3.62 7.65
CA TRP A 184 2.68 -3.75 9.11
C TRP A 184 2.40 -2.40 9.77
N LEU A 185 1.16 -2.22 10.23
CA LEU A 185 0.69 -1.00 10.88
C LEU A 185 1.34 -0.82 12.26
N ASP A 186 1.52 -1.92 12.98
CA ASP A 186 2.36 -2.00 14.19
C ASP A 186 3.63 -2.82 13.89
N PRO A 187 4.82 -2.20 13.76
CA PRO A 187 6.06 -2.93 13.54
C PRO A 187 6.55 -3.70 14.78
N ASN A 188 5.97 -3.50 15.97
CA ASN A 188 6.41 -4.19 17.18
C ASN A 188 6.04 -5.68 17.21
N VAL A 189 5.08 -6.10 16.37
CA VAL A 189 4.64 -7.50 16.26
C VAL A 189 5.54 -8.34 15.35
N ILE A 190 6.66 -7.80 14.86
CA ILE A 190 7.59 -8.53 14.00
C ILE A 190 9.04 -8.36 14.43
N GLU A 191 9.88 -9.31 14.01
CA GLU A 191 11.33 -9.26 14.06
C GLU A 191 11.88 -9.39 12.65
N ILE A 192 12.86 -8.58 12.29
CA ILE A 192 13.55 -8.67 11.01
C ILE A 192 14.97 -9.16 11.28
N ASP A 193 15.36 -10.28 10.68
CA ASP A 193 16.71 -10.80 10.82
C ASP A 193 17.75 -9.78 10.33
N ASP A 194 18.90 -9.71 11.02
CA ASP A 194 19.99 -8.79 10.66
C ASP A 194 20.62 -9.18 9.32
N GLU A 195 20.86 -10.48 9.14
CA GLU A 195 21.58 -11.06 8.01
C GLU A 195 20.66 -11.24 6.79
N PRO A 196 20.85 -10.46 5.70
CA PRO A 196 20.09 -10.64 4.48
C PRO A 196 20.63 -11.82 3.68
N THR A 197 19.73 -12.45 2.92
CA THR A 197 20.12 -13.22 1.75
C THR A 197 20.23 -12.30 0.54
N LEU A 198 21.34 -12.39 -0.18
CA LEU A 198 21.56 -11.62 -1.40
C LEU A 198 20.95 -12.33 -2.61
N TRP A 199 20.39 -11.54 -3.51
CA TRP A 199 19.78 -11.99 -4.75
C TRP A 199 20.25 -11.12 -5.91
N ARG A 200 20.39 -11.71 -7.09
CA ARG A 200 20.67 -11.01 -8.34
C ARG A 200 19.69 -11.44 -9.42
N HIS A 201 19.16 -10.47 -10.16
CA HIS A 201 18.37 -10.70 -11.34
C HIS A 201 19.30 -11.03 -12.51
N THR A 202 19.15 -12.23 -13.05
CA THR A 202 19.73 -12.64 -14.33
C THR A 202 18.74 -12.35 -15.45
N ASP A 203 19.12 -12.56 -16.71
CA ASP A 203 18.23 -12.35 -17.86
C ASP A 203 16.91 -13.16 -17.79
N GLU A 204 16.88 -14.24 -16.98
CA GLU A 204 15.74 -15.16 -16.91
C GLU A 204 15.01 -15.17 -15.54
N ARG A 205 15.72 -14.87 -14.45
CA ARG A 205 15.17 -14.99 -13.07
C ARG A 205 16.07 -14.38 -12.00
N TRP A 206 15.50 -14.23 -10.80
CA TRP A 206 16.27 -14.00 -9.58
C TRP A 206 17.00 -15.25 -9.10
N GLU A 207 18.28 -15.08 -8.74
CA GLU A 207 19.13 -16.12 -8.18
C GLU A 207 19.79 -15.66 -6.89
N ARG A 208 19.87 -16.57 -5.90
CA ARG A 208 20.56 -16.33 -4.63
C ARG A 208 22.08 -16.27 -4.86
N THR A 209 22.75 -15.31 -4.25
CA THR A 209 24.21 -15.10 -4.36
C THR A 209 24.94 -15.23 -3.03
#